data_AF-A0A432XHD4-F1
#
_entry.id   AF-A0A432XHD4-F1
#
_cell.length_a   1.000
_cell.length_b   1.000
_cell.length_c   1.000
_cell.angle_alpha   90.00
_cell.angle_beta   90.00
_cell.angle_gamma   90.00
#
_symmetry.space_group_name_H-M   'P 1'
#
loop_
_entity.id
_entity.type
_entity.pdbx_description
1 polymer ?
#
loop_
_entity_poly.entity_id
_entity_poly.type
_entity_poly.pdbx_seq_one_letter_code
_entity_poly.pdbx_strand_id
1 'polypeptide(L)'
;MQTVLRYLLMLRHIPKQPQKIDVNTLRERLAEQGVDVSVRTIQRNLVELSEVFPLTTDERNKPFGWSLLADAPLLSLVADGGVTRRHNGNGASHASRLTGERVQIELNCDKALQPQLEACPLNNSQKLEMLGDKFSLKAEAELSTELLVWILSYGAQIEVVAPTSLRTEVAEHAEAMYRYYFDQ
;
A
#
# COMPACT_ATOMS: atom_id res chain seq x y z
N MET A 1 -9.46 20.61 -21.47
CA MET A 1 -9.29 19.18 -21.12
C MET A 1 -9.35 19.04 -19.60
N GLN A 2 -10.11 18.06 -19.09
CA GLN A 2 -10.47 17.91 -17.68
C GLN A 2 -9.24 17.85 -16.78
N THR A 3 -9.11 18.79 -15.83
CA THR A 3 -7.96 18.89 -14.88
C THR A 3 -7.69 17.57 -14.15
N VAL A 4 -8.75 16.84 -13.80
CA VAL A 4 -8.67 15.55 -13.09
C VAL A 4 -7.95 14.47 -13.89
N LEU A 5 -8.28 14.28 -15.17
CA LEU A 5 -7.64 13.26 -16.00
C LEU A 5 -6.12 13.50 -16.09
N ARG A 6 -5.73 14.76 -16.21
CA ARG A 6 -4.31 15.13 -16.25
C ARG A 6 -3.61 14.84 -14.93
N TYR A 7 -4.24 15.09 -13.79
CA TYR A 7 -3.67 14.77 -12.48
C TYR A 7 -3.49 13.27 -12.30
N LEU A 8 -4.50 12.48 -12.70
CA LEU A 8 -4.42 11.01 -12.66
C LEU A 8 -3.29 10.48 -13.55
N LEU A 9 -3.16 11.00 -14.77
CA LEU A 9 -2.08 10.59 -15.68
C LEU A 9 -0.70 11.03 -15.18
N MET A 10 -0.57 12.21 -14.57
CA MET A 10 0.67 12.64 -13.93
C MET A 10 1.08 11.69 -12.81
N LEU A 11 0.19 11.41 -11.87
CA LEU A 11 0.45 10.52 -10.73
C LEU A 11 0.85 9.11 -11.19
N ARG A 12 0.21 8.58 -12.25
CA ARG A 12 0.54 7.26 -12.81
C ARG A 12 1.97 7.15 -13.32
N HIS A 13 2.58 8.25 -13.77
CA HIS A 13 3.93 8.27 -14.32
C HIS A 13 5.02 8.58 -13.29
N ILE A 14 4.64 9.06 -12.10
CA ILE A 14 5.61 9.37 -11.03
C ILE A 14 5.99 8.06 -10.32
N PRO A 15 7.27 7.66 -10.35
CA PRO A 15 7.71 6.42 -9.71
C PRO A 15 7.89 6.59 -8.19
N LYS A 16 7.97 5.47 -7.46
CA LYS A 16 8.41 5.46 -6.06
C LYS A 16 9.93 5.58 -5.96
N GLN A 17 10.42 6.22 -4.90
CA GLN A 17 11.85 6.23 -4.56
C GLN A 17 12.41 4.79 -4.54
N PRO A 18 13.67 4.58 -4.98
CA PRO A 18 14.67 5.60 -5.37
C PRO A 18 14.57 6.07 -6.82
N GLN A 19 13.60 5.59 -7.60
CA GLN A 19 13.42 6.02 -8.99
C GLN A 19 12.79 7.41 -9.05
N LYS A 20 13.06 8.16 -10.13
CA LYS A 20 12.54 9.52 -10.33
C LYS A 20 12.19 9.80 -11.79
N ILE A 21 11.30 10.77 -12.02
CA ILE A 21 10.97 11.27 -13.35
C ILE A 21 11.17 12.79 -13.42
N ASP A 22 11.91 13.29 -14.41
CA ASP A 22 12.04 14.72 -14.63
C ASP A 22 10.81 15.28 -15.39
N VAL A 23 10.63 16.59 -15.31
CA VAL A 23 9.45 17.27 -15.86
C VAL A 23 9.34 17.15 -17.38
N ASN A 24 10.48 17.11 -18.11
CA ASN A 24 10.44 17.01 -19.57
C ASN A 24 10.04 15.61 -20.01
N THR A 25 10.61 14.57 -19.37
CA THR A 25 10.19 13.18 -19.59
C THR A 25 8.72 12.97 -19.23
N LEU A 26 8.24 13.56 -18.13
CA LEU A 26 6.83 13.50 -17.75
C LEU A 26 5.93 14.17 -18.80
N ARG A 27 6.34 15.31 -19.35
CA ARG A 27 5.62 16.00 -20.43
C ARG A 27 5.52 15.14 -21.69
N GLU A 28 6.60 14.51 -22.09
CA GLU A 28 6.64 13.63 -23.28
C GLU A 28 5.67 12.46 -23.12
N ARG A 29 5.70 11.79 -21.96
CA ARG A 29 4.76 10.71 -21.64
C ARG A 29 3.29 11.15 -21.61
N LEU A 30 3.01 12.37 -21.17
CA LEU A 30 1.66 12.93 -21.20
C LEU A 30 1.21 13.23 -22.65
N ALA A 31 2.11 13.77 -23.47
CA ALA A 31 1.83 14.08 -24.88
C ALA A 31 1.51 12.80 -25.68
N GLU A 32 2.23 11.70 -25.43
CA GLU A 32 1.94 10.38 -26.02
C GLU A 32 0.53 9.87 -25.68
N GLN A 33 -0.06 10.35 -24.58
CA GLN A 33 -1.42 10.01 -24.14
C GLN A 33 -2.45 11.07 -24.55
N GLY A 34 -2.11 11.98 -25.46
CA GLY A 34 -3.00 13.03 -25.95
C GLY A 34 -3.16 14.22 -25.00
N VAL A 35 -2.31 14.34 -23.98
CA VAL A 35 -2.30 15.45 -23.02
C VAL A 35 -1.19 16.42 -23.36
N ASP A 36 -1.50 17.42 -24.19
CA ASP A 36 -0.55 18.50 -24.50
C ASP A 36 -0.65 19.62 -23.45
N VAL A 37 0.41 19.79 -22.67
CA VAL A 37 0.53 20.84 -21.65
C VAL A 37 1.96 21.36 -21.53
N SER A 38 2.07 22.64 -21.17
CA SER A 38 3.37 23.27 -20.97
C SER A 38 4.10 22.74 -19.74
N VAL A 39 5.44 22.79 -19.77
CA VAL A 39 6.32 22.48 -18.62
C VAL A 39 5.91 23.26 -17.37
N ARG A 40 5.60 24.55 -17.51
CA ARG A 40 5.13 25.42 -16.41
C ARG A 40 3.85 24.89 -15.78
N THR A 41 2.93 24.36 -16.59
CA THR A 41 1.67 23.79 -16.09
C THR A 41 1.93 22.50 -15.32
N ILE A 42 2.83 21.63 -15.81
CA ILE A 42 3.21 20.40 -15.11
C ILE A 42 3.89 20.73 -13.78
N GLN A 43 4.85 21.66 -13.76
CA GLN A 43 5.53 22.11 -12.53
C GLN A 43 4.54 22.63 -11.50
N ARG A 44 3.62 23.52 -11.90
CA ARG A 44 2.57 24.04 -11.00
C ARG A 44 1.72 22.91 -10.41
N ASN A 45 1.34 21.92 -11.23
CA ASN A 45 0.49 20.84 -10.74
C ASN A 45 1.24 19.81 -9.91
N LEU A 46 2.54 19.62 -10.12
CA LEU A 46 3.35 18.81 -9.21
C LEU A 46 3.42 19.45 -7.82
N VAL A 47 3.59 20.78 -7.76
CA VAL A 47 3.53 21.53 -6.50
C VAL A 47 2.16 21.36 -5.83
N GLU A 48 1.07 21.58 -6.57
CA GLU A 48 -0.31 21.40 -6.05
C GLU A 48 -0.58 19.95 -5.58
N LEU A 49 -0.14 18.94 -6.35
CA LEU A 49 -0.30 17.55 -5.96
C LEU A 49 0.55 17.19 -4.74
N SER A 50 1.72 17.82 -4.56
CA SER A 50 2.59 17.56 -3.40
C SER A 50 2.01 18.07 -2.07
N GLU A 51 0.97 18.91 -2.10
CA GLU A 51 0.25 19.32 -0.91
C GLU A 51 -0.62 18.19 -0.31
N VAL A 52 -1.02 17.22 -1.14
CA VAL A 52 -1.96 16.14 -0.75
C VAL A 52 -1.34 14.75 -0.88
N PHE A 53 -0.49 14.54 -1.88
CA PHE A 53 0.21 13.28 -2.12
C PHE A 53 1.64 13.36 -1.61
N PRO A 54 2.22 12.24 -1.12
CA PRO A 54 3.59 12.17 -0.59
C PRO A 54 4.64 12.22 -1.72
N LEU A 55 4.62 13.31 -2.49
CA LEU A 55 5.55 13.60 -3.58
C LEU A 55 6.75 14.36 -3.03
N THR A 56 7.94 13.99 -3.50
CA THR A 56 9.20 14.64 -3.17
C THR A 56 9.98 14.95 -4.43
N THR A 57 10.79 16.01 -4.37
CA THR A 57 11.73 16.36 -5.44
C THR A 57 13.12 15.88 -5.04
N ASP A 58 13.73 15.06 -5.89
CA ASP A 58 15.14 14.72 -5.76
C ASP A 58 16.01 15.80 -6.41
N GLU A 59 16.58 16.66 -5.57
CA GLU A 59 17.49 17.74 -5.93
C GLU A 59 18.98 17.34 -5.93
N ARG A 60 19.31 16.08 -5.61
CA ARG A 60 20.71 15.65 -5.41
C ARG A 60 21.56 15.78 -6.67
N ASN A 61 20.97 15.49 -7.84
CA ASN A 61 21.63 15.56 -9.14
C ASN A 61 20.65 16.02 -10.22
N LYS A 62 21.11 16.91 -11.11
CA LYS A 62 20.34 17.32 -12.30
C LYS A 62 20.23 16.16 -13.32
N PRO A 63 19.09 16.03 -14.04
CA PRO A 63 17.88 16.82 -13.89
C PRO A 63 17.13 16.49 -12.59
N PHE A 64 16.54 17.52 -11.97
CA PHE A 64 15.68 17.34 -10.79
C PHE A 64 14.48 16.48 -11.18
N GLY A 65 14.21 15.47 -10.37
CA GLY A 65 13.16 14.51 -10.65
C GLY A 65 12.16 14.44 -9.50
N TRP A 66 10.94 14.02 -9.82
CA TRP A 66 9.86 13.81 -8.88
C TRP A 66 9.70 12.32 -8.60
N SER A 67 9.40 12.01 -7.34
CA SER A 67 9.18 10.65 -6.84
C SER A 67 8.11 10.66 -5.76
N LEU A 68 7.44 9.52 -5.57
CA LEU A 68 6.72 9.23 -4.33
C LEU A 68 7.72 8.80 -3.24
N LEU A 69 7.48 9.21 -2.00
CA LEU A 69 8.28 8.76 -0.85
C LEU A 69 8.27 7.22 -0.74
N ALA A 70 9.39 6.64 -0.31
CA ALA A 70 9.53 5.18 -0.17
C ALA A 70 8.57 4.57 0.87
N ASP A 71 8.19 5.35 1.88
CA ASP A 71 7.27 4.97 2.96
C ASP A 71 5.82 5.43 2.69
N ALA A 72 5.52 5.93 1.48
CA ALA A 72 4.17 6.34 1.12
C ALA A 72 3.21 5.14 1.23
N PRO A 73 2.14 5.23 2.05
CA PRO A 73 1.19 4.15 2.23
C PRO A 73 0.55 3.79 0.88
N LEU A 74 0.36 2.48 0.65
CA LEU A 74 -0.14 1.92 -0.62
C LEU A 74 -1.51 2.49 -1.05
N LEU A 75 -2.27 3.05 -0.10
CA LEU A 75 -3.49 3.83 -0.33
C LEU A 75 -3.45 5.17 0.44
N SER A 76 -3.16 6.27 -0.23
CA SER A 76 -3.41 7.62 0.34
C SER A 76 -4.91 7.92 0.50
N LEU A 77 -5.79 7.14 -0.14
CA LEU A 77 -7.25 7.34 -0.11
C LEU A 77 -7.94 6.84 1.16
N VAL A 78 -7.21 6.18 2.08
CA VAL A 78 -7.77 5.65 3.33
C VAL A 78 -7.14 6.34 4.56
N ALA A 79 -6.13 7.19 4.38
CA ALA A 79 -5.38 7.79 5.49
C ALA A 79 -6.25 8.66 6.42
N ASP A 80 -7.36 9.23 5.92
CA ASP A 80 -8.34 9.99 6.73
C ASP A 80 -9.69 9.26 6.91
N GLY A 81 -9.73 7.97 6.58
CA GLY A 81 -10.87 7.10 6.81
C GLY A 81 -10.63 6.26 8.04
N GLY A 82 -10.54 6.89 9.21
CA GLY A 82 -10.65 6.17 10.48
C GLY A 82 -11.86 5.26 10.40
N VAL A 83 -11.62 3.96 10.25
CA VAL A 83 -12.64 2.94 10.46
C VAL A 83 -12.98 3.05 11.94
N THR A 84 -13.88 3.98 12.24
CA THR A 84 -14.52 4.07 13.54
C THR A 84 -15.19 2.72 13.71
N ARG A 85 -14.55 1.89 14.52
CA ARG A 85 -15.04 0.61 14.99
C ARG A 85 -16.48 0.84 15.43
N ARG A 86 -17.45 0.47 14.58
CA ARG A 86 -18.84 0.44 14.99
C ARG A 86 -18.89 -0.63 16.07
N HIS A 87 -18.97 -0.17 17.31
CA HIS A 87 -19.15 -0.99 18.48
C HIS A 87 -20.53 -1.64 18.33
N ASN A 88 -20.58 -2.82 17.71
CA ASN A 88 -21.78 -3.63 17.73
C ASN A 88 -21.80 -4.29 19.11
N GLY A 89 -22.69 -3.82 19.97
CA GLY A 89 -22.84 -4.30 21.32
C GLY A 89 -23.22 -5.78 21.33
N ASN A 90 -22.27 -6.62 21.76
CA ASN A 90 -22.42 -7.80 22.61
C ASN A 90 -21.24 -8.75 22.39
N GLY A 91 -20.37 -8.86 23.40
CA GLY A 91 -19.22 -9.77 23.40
C GLY A 91 -17.95 -9.05 23.80
N ALA A 92 -17.15 -9.68 24.65
CA ALA A 92 -16.01 -9.12 25.36
C ALA A 92 -15.19 -8.09 24.54
N SER A 93 -14.90 -6.95 25.16
CA SER A 93 -13.85 -6.03 24.73
C SER A 93 -12.51 -6.77 24.75
N HIS A 94 -12.20 -7.50 23.68
CA HIS A 94 -10.84 -7.95 23.44
C HIS A 94 -10.03 -6.70 23.13
N ALA A 95 -9.13 -6.36 24.06
CA ALA A 95 -8.12 -5.35 23.81
C ALA A 95 -7.39 -5.74 22.51
N SER A 96 -7.33 -4.80 21.56
CA SER A 96 -6.67 -5.03 20.28
C SER A 96 -5.24 -5.51 20.53
N ARG A 97 -4.85 -6.65 19.97
CA ARG A 97 -3.46 -7.14 20.03
C ARG A 97 -2.53 -6.45 19.02
N LEU A 98 -3.05 -5.44 18.32
CA LEU A 98 -2.31 -4.57 17.41
C LEU A 98 -1.73 -3.41 18.22
N THR A 99 -0.53 -3.62 18.75
CA THR A 99 0.16 -2.74 19.71
C THR A 99 0.83 -1.52 19.08
N GLY A 100 0.90 -1.45 17.74
CA GLY A 100 1.68 -0.43 17.03
C GLY A 100 3.20 -0.66 17.10
N GLU A 101 3.65 -1.78 17.68
CA GLU A 101 5.07 -2.11 17.72
C GLU A 101 5.53 -2.69 16.37
N ARG A 102 6.79 -2.46 16.00
CA ARG A 102 7.40 -3.06 14.81
C ARG A 102 8.02 -4.40 15.13
N VAL A 103 7.59 -5.43 14.40
CA VAL A 103 8.03 -6.82 14.58
C VAL A 103 8.28 -7.49 13.24
N GLN A 104 9.03 -8.59 13.28
CA GLN A 104 9.12 -9.48 12.14
C GLN A 104 7.81 -10.26 11.99
N ILE A 105 7.22 -10.16 10.81
CA ILE A 105 6.06 -10.95 10.40
C ILE A 105 6.51 -12.06 9.46
N GLU A 106 5.84 -13.19 9.54
CA GLU A 106 5.99 -14.30 8.61
C GLU A 106 4.62 -14.72 8.10
N LEU A 107 4.46 -14.72 6.79
CA LEU A 107 3.24 -15.06 6.09
C LEU A 107 3.50 -16.25 5.16
N ASN A 108 2.56 -17.17 5.09
CA ASN A 108 2.52 -18.20 4.07
C ASN A 108 1.52 -17.78 2.99
N CYS A 109 2.00 -17.65 1.75
CA CYS A 109 1.25 -17.06 0.66
C CYS A 109 1.09 -18.07 -0.50
N ASP A 110 -0.09 -18.08 -1.11
CA ASP A 110 -0.33 -18.85 -2.33
C ASP A 110 0.51 -18.31 -3.49
N LYS A 111 1.06 -19.22 -4.30
CA LYS A 111 1.95 -18.90 -5.43
C LYS A 111 1.39 -17.86 -6.41
N ALA A 112 0.07 -17.79 -6.56
CA ALA A 112 -0.60 -16.81 -7.43
C ALA A 112 -0.30 -15.35 -7.06
N LEU A 113 0.03 -15.07 -5.78
CA LEU A 113 0.34 -13.72 -5.30
C LEU A 113 1.77 -13.28 -5.59
N GLN A 114 2.66 -14.20 -5.99
CA GLN A 114 4.10 -13.91 -6.12
C GLN A 114 4.39 -12.73 -7.07
N PRO A 115 3.83 -12.64 -8.30
CA PRO A 115 4.13 -11.54 -9.20
C PRO A 115 3.71 -10.17 -8.63
N GLN A 116 2.60 -10.13 -7.90
CA GLN A 116 2.10 -8.91 -7.28
C GLN A 116 2.99 -8.47 -6.12
N LEU A 117 3.40 -9.38 -5.25
CA LEU A 117 4.23 -9.07 -4.09
C LEU A 117 5.70 -8.78 -4.47
N GLU A 118 6.18 -9.29 -5.60
CA GLU A 118 7.45 -8.87 -6.21
C GLU A 118 7.37 -7.46 -6.81
N ALA A 119 6.29 -7.15 -7.53
CA ALA A 119 6.11 -5.84 -8.17
C ALA A 119 5.78 -4.73 -7.17
N CYS A 120 5.08 -5.06 -6.07
CA CYS A 120 4.59 -4.15 -5.05
C CYS A 120 4.91 -4.70 -3.66
N PRO A 121 6.18 -4.63 -3.22
CA PRO A 121 6.57 -5.12 -1.90
C PRO A 121 5.89 -4.30 -0.78
N LEU A 122 5.61 -4.95 0.34
CA LEU A 122 5.05 -4.33 1.54
C LEU A 122 5.95 -3.18 2.03
N ASN A 123 7.27 -3.41 2.06
CA ASN A 123 8.30 -2.44 2.39
C ASN A 123 9.70 -2.98 2.02
N ASN A 124 10.74 -2.20 2.31
CA ASN A 124 12.14 -2.50 1.97
C ASN A 124 12.73 -3.74 2.68
N SER A 125 12.10 -4.24 3.73
CA SER A 125 12.57 -5.42 4.48
C SER A 125 11.99 -6.73 3.96
N GLN A 126 11.06 -6.67 2.99
CA GLN A 126 10.37 -7.85 2.44
C GLN A 126 11.35 -8.83 1.79
N LYS A 127 11.22 -10.10 2.14
CA LYS A 127 11.93 -11.23 1.54
C LYS A 127 10.94 -12.35 1.23
N LEU A 128 11.11 -12.98 0.08
CA LEU A 128 10.27 -14.09 -0.39
C LEU A 128 11.13 -15.36 -0.49
N GLU A 129 10.65 -16.46 0.07
CA GLU A 129 11.30 -17.77 0.05
C GLU A 129 10.31 -18.83 -0.44
N MET A 130 10.66 -19.56 -1.52
CA MET A 130 9.77 -20.58 -2.10
C MET A 130 9.64 -21.78 -1.14
N LEU A 131 8.40 -22.22 -0.89
CA LEU A 131 8.06 -23.34 -0.02
C LEU A 131 7.12 -24.31 -0.76
N GLY A 132 7.67 -25.04 -1.74
CA GLY A 132 6.90 -25.98 -2.55
C GLY A 132 5.90 -25.27 -3.47
N ASP A 133 4.60 -25.42 -3.20
CA ASP A 133 3.51 -24.79 -3.96
C ASP A 133 3.01 -23.46 -3.35
N LYS A 134 3.67 -23.02 -2.27
CA LYS A 134 3.47 -21.73 -1.62
C LYS A 134 4.81 -21.01 -1.48
N PHE A 135 4.79 -19.79 -0.96
CA PHE A 135 6.01 -19.10 -0.56
C PHE A 135 5.85 -18.45 0.81
N SER A 136 6.95 -18.40 1.57
CA SER A 136 7.05 -17.64 2.79
C SER A 136 7.43 -16.20 2.46
N LEU A 137 6.68 -15.24 3.00
CA LEU A 137 7.01 -13.82 2.99
C LEU A 137 7.43 -13.42 4.41
N LYS A 138 8.63 -12.86 4.54
CA LYS A 138 9.14 -12.29 5.79
C LYS A 138 9.37 -10.79 5.62
N ALA A 139 8.92 -9.99 6.57
CA ALA A 139 9.15 -8.55 6.57
C ALA A 139 9.07 -8.00 8.00
N GLU A 140 9.68 -6.85 8.25
CA GLU A 140 9.40 -6.03 9.41
C GLU A 140 8.14 -5.19 9.14
N ALA A 141 7.15 -5.24 10.02
CA ALA A 141 5.93 -4.46 9.90
C ALA A 141 5.42 -4.02 11.28
N GLU A 142 4.68 -2.93 11.28
CA GLU A 142 3.97 -2.46 12.47
C GLU A 142 2.72 -3.32 12.70
N LEU A 143 2.48 -3.75 13.93
CA LEU A 143 1.24 -4.41 14.31
C LEU A 143 0.10 -3.38 14.37
N SER A 144 -0.45 -3.07 13.20
CA SER A 144 -1.45 -2.03 13.00
C SER A 144 -2.74 -2.54 12.35
N THR A 145 -3.78 -1.71 12.37
CA THR A 145 -5.07 -2.04 11.73
C THR A 145 -4.91 -2.09 10.21
N GLU A 146 -4.03 -1.27 9.65
CA GLU A 146 -3.73 -1.23 8.22
C GLU A 146 -3.09 -2.53 7.75
N LEU A 147 -2.15 -3.09 8.52
CA LEU A 147 -1.58 -4.40 8.24
C LEU A 147 -2.65 -5.49 8.29
N LEU A 148 -3.52 -5.46 9.30
CA LEU A 148 -4.62 -6.42 9.42
C LEU A 148 -5.56 -6.36 8.21
N VAL A 149 -6.01 -5.16 7.83
CA VAL A 149 -6.89 -4.94 6.66
C VAL A 149 -6.20 -5.39 5.37
N TRP A 150 -4.91 -5.07 5.21
CA TRP A 150 -4.13 -5.51 4.07
C TRP A 150 -4.10 -7.03 3.97
N ILE A 151 -3.85 -7.75 5.07
CA ILE A 151 -3.87 -9.23 5.10
C ILE A 151 -5.27 -9.75 4.73
N LEU A 152 -6.31 -9.24 5.38
CA LEU A 152 -7.69 -9.68 5.17
C LEU A 152 -8.18 -9.45 3.73
N SER A 153 -7.64 -8.44 3.04
CA SER A 153 -7.99 -8.16 1.64
C SER A 153 -7.62 -9.28 0.67
N TYR A 154 -6.67 -10.15 1.02
CA TYR A 154 -6.28 -11.32 0.23
C TYR A 154 -7.08 -12.60 0.57
N GLY A 155 -7.86 -12.58 1.65
CA GLY A 155 -8.66 -13.72 2.11
C GLY A 155 -7.81 -14.97 2.38
N ALA A 156 -8.27 -16.13 1.89
CA ALA A 156 -7.63 -17.43 2.15
C ALA A 156 -6.26 -17.62 1.47
N GLN A 157 -5.80 -16.68 0.65
CA GLN A 157 -4.52 -16.76 -0.06
C GLN A 157 -3.31 -16.39 0.82
N ILE A 158 -3.55 -15.79 1.99
CA ILE A 158 -2.52 -15.44 2.95
C ILE A 158 -2.87 -16.06 4.30
N GLU A 159 -1.91 -16.78 4.87
CA GLU A 159 -1.95 -17.27 6.24
C GLU A 159 -0.85 -16.59 7.05
N VAL A 160 -1.21 -16.03 8.21
CA VAL A 160 -0.22 -15.46 9.14
C VAL A 160 0.43 -16.57 9.95
N VAL A 161 1.74 -16.79 9.78
CA VAL A 161 2.51 -17.77 10.56
C VAL A 161 2.98 -17.13 11.88
N ALA A 162 3.52 -15.92 11.81
CA ALA A 162 3.99 -15.16 12.97
C ALA A 162 3.80 -13.64 12.78
N PRO A 163 3.66 -12.85 13.87
CA PRO A 163 3.59 -13.29 15.27
C PRO A 163 2.21 -13.84 15.66
N THR A 164 2.17 -14.58 16.79
CA THR A 164 0.93 -15.19 17.30
C THR A 164 -0.17 -14.16 17.57
N SER A 165 0.18 -12.95 18.00
CA SER A 165 -0.76 -11.84 18.21
C SER A 165 -1.54 -11.50 16.94
N LEU A 166 -0.83 -11.29 15.83
CA LEU A 166 -1.42 -10.98 14.53
C LEU A 166 -2.22 -12.17 13.98
N ARG A 167 -1.70 -13.39 14.12
CA ARG A 167 -2.43 -14.61 13.72
C ARG A 167 -3.75 -14.75 14.47
N THR A 168 -3.76 -14.46 15.77
CA THR A 168 -4.98 -14.51 16.59
C THR A 168 -6.02 -13.48 16.13
N GLU A 169 -5.59 -12.25 15.83
CA GLU A 169 -6.49 -11.22 15.29
C GLU A 169 -7.13 -11.65 13.97
N VAL A 170 -6.33 -12.15 13.02
CA VAL A 170 -6.84 -12.64 11.73
C VAL A 170 -7.80 -13.82 11.93
N ALA A 171 -7.48 -14.74 12.83
CA ALA A 171 -8.32 -15.91 13.12
C ALA A 171 -9.68 -15.51 13.70
N GLU A 172 -9.74 -14.55 14.63
CA GLU A 172 -11.01 -14.05 15.18
C GLU A 172 -11.89 -13.41 14.09
N HIS A 173 -11.30 -12.66 13.16
CA HIS A 173 -12.03 -12.12 12.01
C HIS A 173 -12.54 -13.24 11.08
N ALA A 174 -11.70 -14.26 10.81
CA ALA A 174 -12.09 -15.41 10.00
C ALA A 174 -13.24 -16.21 10.63
N GLU A 175 -13.20 -16.41 11.95
CA GLU A 175 -14.28 -17.07 12.69
C GLU A 175 -15.57 -16.24 12.63
N ALA A 176 -15.50 -14.93 12.89
CA ALA A 176 -16.67 -14.06 12.79
C ALA A 176 -17.29 -14.10 11.39
N MET A 177 -16.46 -14.08 10.34
CA MET A 177 -16.91 -14.24 8.95
C MET A 177 -17.62 -15.58 8.76
N TYR A 178 -17.01 -16.69 9.19
CA TYR A 178 -17.61 -18.02 9.09
C TYR A 178 -19.00 -18.07 9.72
N ARG A 179 -19.16 -17.55 10.95
CA ARG A 179 -20.44 -17.55 11.67
C ARG A 179 -21.55 -16.84 10.88
N TYR A 180 -21.26 -15.76 10.16
CA TYR A 180 -22.28 -15.06 9.36
C TYR A 180 -22.86 -15.89 8.21
N TYR A 181 -22.07 -16.80 7.64
CA TYR A 181 -22.46 -17.57 6.46
C TYR A 181 -22.94 -18.98 6.80
N PHE A 182 -22.43 -19.59 7.88
CA PHE A 182 -22.61 -21.02 8.15
C PHE A 182 -23.44 -21.34 9.40
N ASP A 183 -23.58 -20.40 10.35
CA ASP A 183 -24.32 -20.63 11.60
C ASP A 183 -25.76 -20.04 11.55
N GLN A 184 -26.42 -20.06 10.38
CA GLN A 184 -27.84 -19.69 10.23
C GLN A 184 -28.79 -20.82 10.64
#